data_AF-A0A971C4R6-F1
#
_entry.id   AF-A0A971C4R6-F1
#
_cell.length_a   1.000
_cell.length_b   1.000
_cell.length_c   1.000
_cell.angle_alpha   90.00
_cell.angle_beta   90.00
_cell.angle_gamma   90.00
#
_symmetry.space_group_name_H-M   'P 1'
#
loop_
_entity.id
_entity.type
_entity.pdbx_description
1 polymer ?
#
loop_
_entity_poly.entity_id
_entity_poly.type
_entity_poly.pdbx_seq_one_letter_code
_entity_poly.pdbx_strand_id
1 'polypeptide(L)'
;IGSELCRQIAPLEPRRLLLAGKGENSIYEIRQEIGTMFPDLNLCQLICDVADSSRMRYIFEAVKPEVVFHAAAHKHVPLMEENPTEAFRVNSLGTYNIAGLASEFGVETVVIISTDKAVKPSSVMGVSKRIAEEFVRSISSRSKTKFGIVRFGNVLGSRGSVIPLFKKQIQSGGPVTVTDPRMTRYFMTIPEAVSLVLQAGAYSGGGDVFVLDMGEPVKISSLANEMITLAGYVPQQEIEIKYTGVRPGEKLFEELVLSNEEFIQTKHPKIFRLKTKEAMDEKTLLTIASRLRAAVDNNDFDELNKITAEIVDDATVEISAGCDFR
;
A
#
# COMPACT_ATOMS: atom_id res chain seq x y z
N ILE A 1 -3.79 1.53 8.77
CA ILE A 1 -4.58 0.63 7.90
C ILE A 1 -4.72 -0.73 8.55
N GLY A 2 -3.68 -1.57 8.67
CA GLY A 2 -3.79 -2.88 9.34
C GLY A 2 -4.45 -2.86 10.73
N SER A 3 -3.99 -1.98 11.63
CA SER A 3 -4.62 -1.82 12.96
C SER A 3 -6.07 -1.35 12.89
N GLU A 4 -6.40 -0.49 11.93
CA GLU A 4 -7.77 0.02 11.77
C GLU A 4 -8.70 -1.05 11.17
N LEU A 5 -8.20 -1.89 10.26
CA LEU A 5 -8.92 -3.10 9.81
C LEU A 5 -9.27 -3.98 11.01
N CYS A 6 -8.34 -4.19 11.94
CA CYS A 6 -8.62 -4.97 13.15
C CYS A 6 -9.73 -4.32 13.99
N ARG A 7 -9.72 -2.99 14.16
CA ARG A 7 -10.76 -2.26 14.90
C ARG A 7 -12.13 -2.35 14.28
N GLN A 8 -12.23 -2.30 12.95
CA GLN A 8 -13.51 -2.37 12.24
C GLN A 8 -14.02 -3.80 12.04
N ILE A 9 -13.12 -4.79 12.01
CA ILE A 9 -13.48 -6.21 11.88
C ILE A 9 -13.86 -6.83 13.23
N ALA A 10 -13.18 -6.46 14.33
CA ALA A 10 -13.47 -7.00 15.66
C ALA A 10 -14.96 -6.95 16.09
N PRO A 11 -15.71 -5.83 15.91
CA PRO A 11 -17.13 -5.77 16.25
C PRO A 11 -18.04 -6.58 15.31
N LEU A 12 -17.52 -7.15 14.22
CA LEU A 12 -18.24 -8.10 13.37
C LEU A 12 -18.15 -9.54 13.91
N GLU A 13 -17.55 -9.73 15.08
CA GLU A 13 -17.46 -11.01 15.81
C GLU A 13 -16.94 -12.19 14.97
N PRO A 14 -15.79 -12.06 14.27
CA PRO A 14 -15.25 -13.18 13.53
C PRO A 14 -14.87 -14.31 14.50
N ARG A 15 -15.06 -15.57 14.07
CA ARG A 15 -14.69 -16.75 14.86
C ARG A 15 -13.24 -16.69 15.37
N ARG A 16 -12.33 -16.13 14.58
CA ARG A 16 -10.93 -15.87 14.95
C ARG A 16 -10.40 -14.70 14.13
N LEU A 17 -9.66 -13.80 14.77
CA LEU A 17 -8.96 -12.70 14.11
C LEU A 17 -7.44 -12.88 14.25
N LEU A 18 -6.75 -12.95 13.12
CA LEU A 18 -5.30 -13.15 13.05
C LEU A 18 -4.58 -11.82 12.82
N LEU A 19 -3.68 -11.47 13.73
CA LEU A 19 -2.88 -10.25 13.72
C LEU A 19 -1.48 -10.59 13.21
N ALA A 20 -1.25 -10.43 11.90
CA ALA A 20 -0.03 -10.87 11.24
C ALA A 20 0.88 -9.69 10.85
N GLY A 21 2.18 -9.78 11.16
CA GLY A 21 3.16 -8.80 10.71
C GLY A 21 4.56 -9.00 11.30
N LYS A 22 5.54 -8.27 10.74
CA LYS A 22 6.96 -8.36 11.14
C LYS A 22 7.29 -7.56 12.40
N GLY A 23 6.60 -6.44 12.62
CA GLY A 23 6.86 -5.54 13.75
C GLY A 23 6.19 -6.03 15.03
N GLU A 24 6.93 -6.71 15.91
CA GLU A 24 6.41 -7.30 17.15
C GLU A 24 5.64 -6.29 18.01
N ASN A 25 6.18 -5.08 18.19
CA ASN A 25 5.55 -4.04 19.00
C ASN A 25 4.21 -3.61 18.42
N SER A 26 4.10 -3.51 17.09
CA SER A 26 2.84 -3.12 16.45
C SER A 26 1.77 -4.21 16.59
N ILE A 27 2.17 -5.49 16.57
CA ILE A 27 1.27 -6.63 16.80
C ILE A 27 0.88 -6.76 18.28
N TYR A 28 1.81 -6.46 19.18
CA TYR A 28 1.54 -6.40 20.62
C TYR A 28 0.53 -5.30 20.97
N GLU A 29 0.78 -4.06 20.51
CA GLU A 29 -0.07 -2.90 20.75
C GLU A 29 -1.51 -3.16 20.30
N ILE A 30 -1.71 -3.60 19.05
CA ILE A 30 -3.06 -3.84 18.53
C ILE A 30 -3.76 -5.02 19.21
N ARG A 31 -3.02 -6.06 19.62
CA ARG A 31 -3.62 -7.16 20.39
C ARG A 31 -4.12 -6.70 21.74
N GLN A 32 -3.36 -5.85 22.44
CA GLN A 32 -3.79 -5.34 23.75
C GLN A 32 -5.01 -4.45 23.61
N GLU A 33 -5.00 -3.57 22.61
CA GLU A 33 -6.13 -2.69 22.29
C GLU A 33 -7.41 -3.50 22.01
N ILE A 34 -7.38 -4.40 21.03
CA ILE A 34 -8.56 -5.19 20.66
C ILE A 34 -8.98 -6.14 21.77
N GLY A 35 -8.05 -6.77 22.48
CA GLY A 35 -8.38 -7.68 23.58
C GLY A 35 -8.98 -7.01 24.81
N THR A 36 -8.68 -5.73 25.03
CA THR A 36 -9.33 -4.94 26.09
C THR A 36 -10.77 -4.61 25.71
N MET A 37 -11.01 -4.28 24.43
CA MET A 37 -12.33 -3.91 23.92
C MET A 37 -13.25 -5.12 23.66
N PHE A 38 -12.67 -6.26 23.28
CA PHE A 38 -13.38 -7.49 22.90
C PHE A 38 -12.74 -8.71 23.59
N PRO A 39 -12.95 -8.91 24.90
CA PRO A 39 -12.27 -9.95 25.68
C PRO A 39 -12.53 -11.39 25.20
N ASP A 40 -13.72 -11.64 24.66
CA ASP A 40 -14.15 -12.96 24.19
C ASP A 40 -13.70 -13.28 22.75
N LEU A 41 -13.15 -12.29 22.04
CA LEU A 41 -12.70 -12.48 20.65
C LEU A 41 -11.43 -13.34 20.62
N ASN A 42 -11.47 -14.43 19.84
CA ASN A 42 -10.31 -15.28 19.64
C ASN A 42 -9.24 -14.58 18.78
N LEU A 43 -8.25 -14.00 19.45
CA LEU A 43 -7.16 -13.27 18.82
C LEU A 43 -5.88 -14.12 18.76
N CYS A 44 -5.30 -14.22 17.57
CA CYS A 44 -4.03 -14.92 17.35
C CYS A 44 -2.98 -13.95 16.79
N GLN A 45 -1.82 -13.85 17.43
CA GLN A 45 -0.70 -13.03 16.96
C GLN A 45 0.27 -13.89 16.13
N LEU A 46 0.64 -13.39 14.96
CA LEU A 46 1.56 -14.06 14.05
C LEU A 46 2.70 -13.13 13.67
N ILE A 47 3.89 -13.43 14.19
CA ILE A 47 5.11 -12.77 13.72
C ILE A 47 5.58 -13.48 12.44
N CYS A 48 5.57 -12.74 11.34
CA CYS A 48 5.90 -13.24 10.00
C CYS A 48 6.30 -12.12 9.04
N ASP A 49 7.07 -12.49 8.02
CA ASP A 49 7.37 -11.66 6.85
C ASP A 49 6.60 -12.26 5.65
N VAL A 50 5.83 -11.44 4.93
CA VAL A 50 5.04 -11.90 3.77
C VAL A 50 5.93 -12.42 2.63
N ALA A 51 7.20 -11.99 2.59
CA ALA A 51 8.17 -12.48 1.63
C ALA A 51 8.75 -13.87 1.99
N ASP A 52 8.60 -14.33 3.24
CA ASP A 52 8.99 -15.68 3.67
C ASP A 52 7.90 -16.69 3.28
N SER A 53 8.09 -17.31 2.11
CA SER A 53 7.12 -18.25 1.53
C SER A 53 6.90 -19.49 2.40
N SER A 54 7.94 -19.99 3.06
CA SER A 54 7.87 -21.17 3.94
C SER A 54 7.04 -20.88 5.18
N ARG A 55 7.30 -19.73 5.84
CA ARG A 55 6.54 -19.30 7.02
C ARG A 55 5.08 -19.02 6.66
N MET A 56 4.84 -18.32 5.55
CA MET A 56 3.47 -18.03 5.11
C MET A 56 2.71 -19.30 4.73
N ARG A 57 3.34 -20.26 4.04
CA ARG A 57 2.73 -21.56 3.75
C ARG A 57 2.30 -22.30 5.00
N TYR A 58 3.19 -22.41 5.99
CA TYR A 58 2.87 -23.04 7.28
C TYR A 58 1.64 -22.39 7.95
N ILE A 59 1.58 -21.05 7.94
CA ILE A 59 0.44 -20.32 8.50
C ILE A 59 -0.86 -20.62 7.74
N PHE A 60 -0.84 -20.58 6.41
CA PHE A 60 -2.03 -20.86 5.59
C PHE A 60 -2.52 -22.30 5.78
N GLU A 61 -1.62 -23.27 5.87
CA GLU A 61 -1.96 -24.67 6.09
C GLU A 61 -2.56 -24.91 7.49
N ALA A 62 -1.98 -24.29 8.52
CA ALA A 62 -2.43 -24.45 9.90
C ALA A 62 -3.74 -23.70 10.20
N VAL A 63 -3.93 -22.52 9.61
CA VAL A 63 -5.06 -21.63 9.93
C VAL A 63 -6.21 -21.76 8.95
N LYS A 64 -5.93 -21.98 7.66
CA LYS A 64 -6.90 -22.00 6.55
C LYS A 64 -7.85 -20.78 6.59
N PRO A 65 -7.31 -19.56 6.41
CA PRO A 65 -8.11 -18.34 6.56
C PRO A 65 -9.23 -18.26 5.50
N GLU A 66 -10.41 -17.79 5.90
CA GLU A 66 -11.53 -17.56 4.97
C GLU A 66 -11.40 -16.23 4.23
N VAL A 67 -10.89 -15.19 4.91
CA VAL A 67 -10.69 -13.85 4.36
C VAL A 67 -9.31 -13.33 4.72
N VAL A 68 -8.63 -12.68 3.76
CA VAL A 68 -7.30 -12.08 3.97
C VAL A 68 -7.32 -10.60 3.57
N PHE A 69 -6.91 -9.72 4.49
CA PHE A 69 -6.61 -8.32 4.18
C PHE A 69 -5.09 -8.11 4.16
N HIS A 70 -4.51 -7.94 2.98
CA HIS A 70 -3.08 -7.71 2.81
C HIS A 70 -2.75 -6.22 2.83
N ALA A 71 -2.33 -5.74 4.00
CA ALA A 71 -1.90 -4.36 4.22
C ALA A 71 -0.38 -4.23 4.48
N ALA A 72 0.40 -5.30 4.31
CA ALA A 72 1.84 -5.28 4.54
C ALA A 72 2.59 -4.80 3.30
N ALA A 73 3.36 -3.73 3.44
CA ALA A 73 4.15 -3.12 2.37
C ALA A 73 5.19 -2.15 2.96
N HIS A 74 6.25 -1.90 2.19
CA HIS A 74 7.05 -0.70 2.34
C HIS A 74 6.43 0.45 1.55
N LYS A 75 6.20 1.59 2.22
CA LYS A 75 5.45 2.74 1.68
C LYS A 75 6.25 4.03 1.51
N HIS A 76 7.46 4.09 2.06
CA HIS A 76 8.26 5.31 2.07
C HIS A 76 9.05 5.43 0.78
N VAL A 77 8.63 6.33 -0.12
CA VAL A 77 9.28 6.53 -1.43
C VAL A 77 10.79 6.72 -1.30
N PRO A 78 11.32 7.71 -0.55
CA PRO A 78 12.77 7.93 -0.50
C PRO A 78 13.53 6.71 0.03
N LEU A 79 13.00 6.04 1.05
CA LEU A 79 13.64 4.86 1.62
C LEU A 79 13.68 3.69 0.62
N MET A 80 12.67 3.58 -0.25
CA MET A 80 12.61 2.52 -1.27
C MET A 80 13.41 2.85 -2.53
N GLU A 81 13.67 4.13 -2.81
CA GLU A 81 14.71 4.50 -3.79
C GLU A 81 16.10 4.04 -3.30
N GLU A 82 16.36 4.15 -1.99
CA GLU A 82 17.61 3.69 -1.38
C GLU A 82 17.69 2.17 -1.18
N ASN A 83 16.55 1.48 -1.13
CA ASN A 83 16.44 0.04 -0.85
C ASN A 83 15.52 -0.66 -1.88
N PRO A 84 15.88 -0.61 -3.17
CA PRO A 84 14.98 -1.04 -4.24
C PRO A 84 14.65 -2.54 -4.19
N THR A 85 15.62 -3.41 -3.94
CA THR A 85 15.40 -4.86 -3.88
C THR A 85 14.46 -5.25 -2.74
N GLU A 86 14.53 -4.57 -1.59
CA GLU A 86 13.57 -4.76 -0.49
C GLU A 86 12.15 -4.32 -0.87
N ALA A 87 12.01 -3.25 -1.66
CA ALA A 87 10.71 -2.83 -2.19
C ALA A 87 10.08 -3.95 -3.02
N PHE A 88 10.81 -4.53 -3.98
CA PHE A 88 10.33 -5.65 -4.79
C PHE A 88 10.11 -6.94 -3.97
N ARG A 89 11.01 -7.25 -3.03
CA ARG A 89 10.91 -8.43 -2.15
C ARG A 89 9.60 -8.44 -1.37
N VAL A 90 9.26 -7.32 -0.74
CA VAL A 90 8.06 -7.24 0.12
C VAL A 90 6.82 -6.89 -0.67
N ASN A 91 6.86 -5.81 -1.47
CA ASN A 91 5.67 -5.29 -2.12
C ASN A 91 5.21 -6.20 -3.26
N SER A 92 6.14 -6.68 -4.09
CA SER A 92 5.83 -7.52 -5.26
C SER A 92 5.81 -9.00 -4.90
N LEU A 93 6.95 -9.56 -4.47
CA LEU A 93 7.06 -11.00 -4.20
C LEU A 93 6.29 -11.42 -2.94
N GLY A 94 6.24 -10.60 -1.90
CA GLY A 94 5.40 -10.84 -0.73
C GLY A 94 3.92 -10.89 -1.11
N THR A 95 3.44 -9.97 -1.95
CA THR A 95 2.06 -10.02 -2.46
C THR A 95 1.81 -11.24 -3.35
N TYR A 96 2.76 -11.59 -4.21
CA TYR A 96 2.70 -12.81 -5.02
C TYR A 96 2.54 -14.07 -4.15
N ASN A 97 3.32 -14.18 -3.07
CA ASN A 97 3.23 -15.30 -2.13
C ASN A 97 1.83 -15.37 -1.51
N ILE A 98 1.30 -14.25 -1.00
CA ILE A 98 -0.03 -14.21 -0.37
C ILE A 98 -1.12 -14.58 -1.37
N ALA A 99 -1.08 -14.03 -2.58
CA ALA A 99 -2.08 -14.32 -3.60
C ALA A 99 -2.01 -15.78 -4.08
N GLY A 100 -0.80 -16.32 -4.28
CA GLY A 100 -0.59 -17.72 -4.66
C GLY A 100 -1.09 -18.69 -3.60
N LEU A 101 -0.74 -18.47 -2.32
CA LEU A 101 -1.21 -19.28 -1.21
C LEU A 101 -2.72 -19.15 -1.02
N ALA A 102 -3.29 -17.96 -1.18
CA ALA A 102 -4.73 -17.79 -1.07
C ALA A 102 -5.49 -18.59 -2.13
N SER A 103 -4.99 -18.56 -3.37
CA SER A 103 -5.53 -19.36 -4.47
C SER A 103 -5.40 -20.87 -4.19
N GLU A 104 -4.22 -21.32 -3.75
CA GLU A 104 -3.92 -22.73 -3.48
C GLU A 104 -4.78 -23.31 -2.35
N PHE A 105 -4.92 -22.58 -1.24
CA PHE A 105 -5.65 -23.02 -0.07
C PHE A 105 -7.16 -22.67 -0.11
N GLY A 106 -7.63 -22.08 -1.22
CA GLY A 106 -9.05 -21.82 -1.45
C GLY A 106 -9.66 -20.77 -0.51
N VAL A 107 -8.90 -19.71 -0.18
CA VAL A 107 -9.41 -18.55 0.56
C VAL A 107 -10.61 -17.97 -0.20
N GLU A 108 -11.66 -17.54 0.50
CA GLU A 108 -12.85 -17.04 -0.17
C GLU A 108 -12.59 -15.66 -0.80
N THR A 109 -12.04 -14.73 -0.02
CA THR A 109 -11.80 -13.35 -0.45
C THR A 109 -10.46 -12.82 0.04
N VAL A 110 -9.73 -12.15 -0.85
CA VAL A 110 -8.49 -11.45 -0.54
C VAL A 110 -8.60 -10.00 -0.98
N VAL A 111 -8.36 -9.07 -0.05
CA VAL A 111 -8.31 -7.64 -0.34
C VAL A 111 -6.88 -7.14 -0.17
N ILE A 112 -6.32 -6.62 -1.26
CA ILE A 112 -4.96 -6.08 -1.32
C ILE A 112 -5.01 -4.56 -1.26
N ILE A 113 -4.28 -3.97 -0.31
CA ILE A 113 -4.11 -2.52 -0.27
C ILE A 113 -3.07 -2.09 -1.31
N SER A 114 -3.47 -1.22 -2.22
CA SER A 114 -2.59 -0.56 -3.18
C SER A 114 -2.60 0.96 -2.99
N THR A 115 -2.05 1.71 -3.95
CA THR A 115 -1.81 3.15 -3.83
C THR A 115 -1.96 3.84 -5.19
N ASP A 116 -2.32 5.12 -5.16
CA ASP A 116 -2.22 6.04 -6.30
C ASP A 116 -0.83 6.03 -6.99
N LYS A 117 0.25 5.83 -6.23
CA LYS A 117 1.63 5.76 -6.75
C LYS A 117 1.89 4.58 -7.70
N ALA A 118 0.97 3.62 -7.81
CA ALA A 118 1.03 2.53 -8.79
C ALA A 118 0.49 2.95 -10.18
N VAL A 119 -0.01 4.17 -10.32
CA VAL A 119 -0.48 4.77 -11.58
C VAL A 119 0.66 5.59 -12.19
N LYS A 120 1.13 5.27 -13.41
CA LYS A 120 2.32 5.88 -14.06
C LYS A 120 3.50 6.01 -13.10
N PRO A 121 3.96 4.92 -12.49
CA PRO A 121 4.86 5.01 -11.35
C PRO A 121 6.18 5.67 -11.73
N SER A 122 6.56 6.70 -10.95
CA SER A 122 7.83 7.42 -11.08
C SER A 122 8.82 7.07 -9.96
N SER A 123 8.52 6.05 -9.16
CA SER A 123 9.33 5.60 -8.02
C SER A 123 9.42 4.08 -7.96
N VAL A 124 10.47 3.56 -7.36
CA VAL A 124 10.65 2.12 -7.11
C VAL A 124 9.50 1.57 -6.25
N MET A 125 9.08 2.34 -5.25
CA MET A 125 7.91 1.98 -4.43
C MET A 125 6.65 1.84 -5.28
N GLY A 126 6.37 2.81 -6.16
CA GLY A 126 5.23 2.78 -7.06
C GLY A 126 5.27 1.58 -8.02
N VAL A 127 6.41 1.34 -8.67
CA VAL A 127 6.59 0.21 -9.59
C VAL A 127 6.41 -1.12 -8.87
N SER A 128 7.02 -1.30 -7.70
CA SER A 128 6.89 -2.55 -6.93
C SER A 128 5.44 -2.86 -6.57
N LYS A 129 4.63 -1.83 -6.27
CA LYS A 129 3.18 -1.97 -6.04
C LYS A 129 2.43 -2.26 -7.34
N ARG A 130 2.79 -1.63 -8.46
CA ARG A 130 2.13 -1.90 -9.75
C ARG A 130 2.36 -3.34 -10.21
N ILE A 131 3.59 -3.85 -10.12
CA ILE A 131 3.89 -5.27 -10.41
C ILE A 131 3.07 -6.20 -9.50
N ALA A 132 2.91 -5.84 -8.21
CA ALA A 132 2.08 -6.61 -7.29
C ALA A 132 0.62 -6.71 -7.75
N GLU A 133 0.05 -5.63 -8.30
CA GLU A 133 -1.30 -5.63 -8.87
C GLU A 133 -1.40 -6.57 -10.08
N GLU A 134 -0.42 -6.54 -10.99
CA GLU A 134 -0.39 -7.41 -12.17
C GLU A 134 -0.27 -8.89 -11.79
N PHE A 135 0.52 -9.22 -10.76
CA PHE A 135 0.58 -10.57 -10.20
C PHE A 135 -0.78 -11.03 -9.65
N VAL A 136 -1.43 -10.20 -8.83
CA VAL A 136 -2.74 -10.54 -8.24
C VAL A 136 -3.80 -10.73 -9.34
N ARG A 137 -3.84 -9.84 -10.33
CA ARG A 137 -4.77 -9.94 -11.46
C ARG A 137 -4.54 -11.23 -12.26
N SER A 138 -3.27 -11.57 -12.51
CA SER A 138 -2.90 -12.79 -13.25
C SER A 138 -3.19 -14.08 -12.49
N ILE A 139 -3.06 -14.08 -11.16
CA ILE A 139 -3.48 -15.22 -10.31
C ILE A 139 -5.00 -15.30 -10.24
N SER A 140 -5.69 -14.15 -10.12
CA SER A 140 -7.14 -14.12 -10.00
C SER A 140 -7.87 -14.64 -11.23
N SER A 141 -7.30 -14.47 -12.44
CA SER A 141 -7.95 -14.92 -13.69
C SER A 141 -8.16 -16.44 -13.77
N ARG A 142 -7.47 -17.21 -12.91
CA ARG A 142 -7.51 -18.68 -12.87
C ARG A 142 -7.85 -19.23 -11.48
N SER A 143 -8.21 -18.36 -10.54
CA SER A 143 -8.51 -18.74 -9.15
C SER A 143 -10.01 -18.69 -8.87
N LYS A 144 -10.47 -19.50 -7.91
CA LYS A 144 -11.82 -19.37 -7.34
C LYS A 144 -11.87 -18.33 -6.21
N THR A 145 -10.71 -17.96 -5.65
CA THR A 145 -10.60 -16.89 -4.66
C THR A 145 -10.94 -15.56 -5.29
N LYS A 146 -11.78 -14.78 -4.61
CA LYS A 146 -12.15 -13.44 -5.05
C LYS A 146 -11.07 -12.45 -4.62
N PHE A 147 -10.37 -11.87 -5.58
CA PHE A 147 -9.38 -10.83 -5.30
C PHE A 147 -9.96 -9.43 -5.54
N GLY A 148 -9.71 -8.52 -4.61
CA GLY A 148 -9.95 -7.09 -4.75
C GLY A 148 -8.68 -6.31 -4.47
N ILE A 149 -8.27 -5.44 -5.39
CA ILE A 149 -7.15 -4.52 -5.23
C ILE A 149 -7.73 -3.14 -4.99
N VAL A 150 -7.36 -2.45 -3.90
CA VAL A 150 -7.95 -1.14 -3.58
C VAL A 150 -6.86 -0.06 -3.62
N ARG A 151 -6.93 0.85 -4.59
CA ARG A 151 -6.08 2.02 -4.72
C ARG A 151 -6.70 3.22 -3.98
N PHE A 152 -5.89 3.87 -3.16
CA PHE A 152 -6.19 5.18 -2.59
C PHE A 152 -4.89 5.95 -2.33
N GLY A 153 -5.02 7.25 -2.14
CA GLY A 153 -3.92 8.16 -1.87
C GLY A 153 -3.54 8.26 -0.40
N ASN A 154 -3.21 9.47 0.05
CA ASN A 154 -2.69 9.67 1.37
C ASN A 154 -3.78 9.51 2.45
N VAL A 155 -3.37 8.97 3.59
CA VAL A 155 -4.26 8.82 4.74
C VAL A 155 -3.78 9.72 5.87
N LEU A 156 -4.68 10.57 6.34
CA LEU A 156 -4.44 11.58 7.38
C LEU A 156 -3.88 10.94 8.66
N GLY A 157 -2.82 11.53 9.20
CA GLY A 157 -2.21 11.09 10.45
C GLY A 157 -1.56 9.71 10.41
N SER A 158 -1.40 9.09 9.23
CA SER A 158 -0.74 7.79 9.14
C SER A 158 0.72 7.84 9.58
N ARG A 159 1.24 6.74 10.16
CA ARG A 159 2.64 6.64 10.62
C ARG A 159 3.62 7.08 9.51
N GLY A 160 4.57 7.94 9.89
CA GLY A 160 5.61 8.47 8.99
C GLY A 160 5.11 9.41 7.87
N SER A 161 3.90 9.96 7.98
CA SER A 161 3.37 10.91 7.00
C SER A 161 3.73 12.37 7.32
N VAL A 162 3.37 13.27 6.39
CA VAL A 162 3.67 14.70 6.47
C VAL A 162 3.03 15.41 7.68
N ILE A 163 1.82 15.01 8.09
CA ILE A 163 1.11 15.66 9.20
C ILE A 163 1.84 15.44 10.54
N PRO A 164 2.20 14.20 10.94
CA PRO A 164 3.05 13.99 12.12
C PRO A 164 4.39 14.74 12.07
N LEU A 165 4.99 14.84 10.88
CA LEU A 165 6.24 15.59 10.69
C LEU A 165 6.04 17.09 10.96
N PHE A 166 5.02 17.70 10.35
CA PHE A 166 4.70 19.11 10.57
C PHE A 166 4.38 19.39 12.03
N LYS A 167 3.58 18.53 12.68
CA LYS A 167 3.29 18.65 14.11
C LYS A 167 4.57 18.67 14.94
N LYS A 168 5.52 17.76 14.67
CA LYS A 168 6.81 17.71 15.36
C LYS A 168 7.64 18.98 15.08
N GLN A 169 7.70 19.42 13.83
CA GLN A 169 8.45 20.63 13.44
C GLN A 169 7.89 21.88 14.13
N ILE A 170 6.57 22.04 14.16
CA ILE A 170 5.88 23.14 14.84
C ILE A 170 6.17 23.10 16.34
N GLN A 171 6.05 21.93 16.97
CA GLN A 171 6.36 21.75 18.40
C GLN A 171 7.82 22.06 18.75
N SER A 172 8.74 21.91 17.79
CA SER A 172 10.15 22.28 17.92
C SER A 172 10.46 23.74 17.56
N GLY A 173 9.46 24.56 17.22
CA GLY A 173 9.66 25.97 16.84
C GLY A 173 9.94 26.22 15.34
N GLY A 174 9.80 25.21 14.48
CA GLY A 174 10.03 25.30 13.05
C GLY A 174 11.51 25.17 12.62
N PRO A 175 11.81 25.40 11.33
CA PRO A 175 10.86 25.65 10.24
C PRO A 175 10.06 24.39 9.88
N VAL A 176 8.87 24.59 9.30
CA VAL A 176 8.11 23.51 8.65
C VAL A 176 8.66 23.30 7.24
N THR A 177 9.00 22.06 6.88
CA THR A 177 9.63 21.77 5.59
C THR A 177 8.62 21.25 4.57
N VAL A 178 8.39 21.99 3.49
CA VAL A 178 7.54 21.57 2.36
C VAL A 178 8.44 21.26 1.16
N THR A 179 8.17 20.20 0.40
CA THR A 179 9.01 19.81 -0.73
C THR A 179 8.90 20.80 -1.90
N ASP A 180 7.70 21.05 -2.40
CA ASP A 180 7.43 22.01 -3.48
C ASP A 180 6.11 22.78 -3.21
N PRO A 181 6.05 24.10 -3.46
CA PRO A 181 4.86 24.91 -3.23
C PRO A 181 3.62 24.49 -4.02
N ARG A 182 3.81 23.81 -5.16
CA ARG A 182 2.75 23.37 -6.07
C ARG A 182 2.20 21.99 -5.73
N MET A 183 2.88 21.24 -4.86
CA MET A 183 2.56 19.84 -4.59
C MET A 183 1.15 19.69 -4.00
N THR A 184 0.35 18.80 -4.57
CA THR A 184 -0.98 18.44 -4.05
C THR A 184 -1.09 16.95 -3.77
N ARG A 185 -1.95 16.57 -2.81
CA ARG A 185 -2.24 15.17 -2.46
C ARG A 185 -3.70 14.98 -2.13
N TYR A 186 -4.25 13.83 -2.52
CA TYR A 186 -5.55 13.37 -2.04
C TYR A 186 -5.43 12.89 -0.59
N PHE A 187 -6.40 13.24 0.24
CA PHE A 187 -6.43 12.84 1.65
C PHE A 187 -7.78 12.25 2.02
N MET A 188 -7.73 11.21 2.84
CA MET A 188 -8.91 10.70 3.53
C MET A 188 -8.53 10.27 4.95
N THR A 189 -9.52 10.07 5.81
CA THR A 189 -9.26 9.58 7.18
C THR A 189 -8.95 8.08 7.20
N ILE A 190 -8.21 7.60 8.21
CA ILE A 190 -7.93 6.15 8.35
C ILE A 190 -9.24 5.34 8.45
N PRO A 191 -10.22 5.73 9.28
CA PRO A 191 -11.46 4.95 9.40
C PRO A 191 -12.28 4.93 8.10
N GLU A 192 -12.34 6.06 7.38
CA GLU A 192 -13.02 6.13 6.08
C GLU A 192 -12.34 5.21 5.05
N ALA A 193 -11.01 5.26 4.93
CA ALA A 193 -10.26 4.39 4.02
C ALA A 193 -10.56 2.93 4.27
N VAL A 194 -10.52 2.50 5.54
CA VAL A 194 -10.74 1.11 5.91
C VAL A 194 -12.20 0.68 5.68
N SER A 195 -13.17 1.54 5.99
CA SER A 195 -14.58 1.24 5.72
C SER A 195 -14.82 1.02 4.22
N LEU A 196 -14.24 1.86 3.36
CA LEU A 196 -14.35 1.68 1.91
C LEU A 196 -13.60 0.44 1.41
N VAL A 197 -12.45 0.10 2.00
CA VAL A 197 -11.71 -1.14 1.70
C VAL A 197 -12.56 -2.38 2.03
N LEU A 198 -13.22 -2.42 3.18
CA LEU A 198 -14.09 -3.52 3.58
C LEU A 198 -15.25 -3.70 2.58
N GLN A 199 -15.88 -2.59 2.16
CA GLN A 199 -16.95 -2.61 1.17
C GLN A 199 -16.47 -3.00 -0.23
N ALA A 200 -15.28 -2.54 -0.65
CA ALA A 200 -14.68 -2.96 -1.92
C ALA A 200 -14.40 -4.48 -1.93
N GLY A 201 -13.98 -5.04 -0.80
CA GLY A 201 -13.87 -6.50 -0.61
C GLY A 201 -15.19 -7.22 -0.88
N ALA A 202 -16.30 -6.71 -0.34
CA ALA A 202 -17.63 -7.28 -0.58
C ALA A 202 -18.10 -7.18 -2.04
N TYR A 203 -17.59 -6.21 -2.81
CA TYR A 203 -17.88 -6.08 -4.25
C TYR A 203 -16.97 -6.91 -5.15
N SER A 204 -15.92 -7.53 -4.62
CA SER A 204 -14.90 -8.21 -5.43
C SER A 204 -15.47 -9.49 -6.07
N GLY A 205 -15.42 -9.55 -7.41
CA GLY A 205 -15.86 -10.69 -8.21
C GLY A 205 -14.70 -11.50 -8.80
N GLY A 206 -13.50 -10.93 -8.91
CA GLY A 206 -12.30 -11.63 -9.37
C GLY A 206 -11.25 -10.69 -10.00
N GLY A 207 -10.27 -10.25 -9.22
CA GLY A 207 -9.13 -9.47 -9.71
C GLY A 207 -9.46 -8.01 -9.96
N ASP A 208 -10.59 -7.55 -9.42
CA ASP A 208 -11.09 -6.19 -9.61
C ASP A 208 -10.13 -5.18 -8.99
N VAL A 209 -9.84 -4.10 -9.72
CA VAL A 209 -9.12 -2.94 -9.19
C VAL A 209 -10.15 -1.87 -8.85
N PHE A 210 -10.20 -1.49 -7.58
CA PHE A 210 -11.05 -0.44 -7.07
C PHE A 210 -10.25 0.83 -6.81
N VAL A 211 -10.87 1.97 -7.07
CA VAL A 211 -10.35 3.30 -6.77
C VAL A 211 -11.35 4.00 -5.86
N LEU A 212 -10.84 4.55 -4.76
CA LEU A 212 -11.66 5.29 -3.81
C LEU A 212 -11.77 6.76 -4.22
N ASP A 213 -12.97 7.31 -4.15
CA ASP A 213 -13.18 8.75 -4.23
C ASP A 213 -12.66 9.42 -2.95
N MET A 214 -11.72 10.33 -3.11
CA MET A 214 -11.09 11.08 -2.02
C MET A 214 -11.42 12.57 -2.09
N GLY A 215 -12.31 12.98 -2.99
CA GLY A 215 -12.61 14.38 -3.26
C GLY A 215 -11.44 15.12 -3.89
N GLU A 216 -11.34 16.42 -3.62
CA GLU A 216 -10.36 17.30 -4.24
C GLU A 216 -8.96 17.19 -3.60
N PRO A 217 -7.88 17.28 -4.40
CA PRO A 217 -6.52 17.22 -3.87
C PRO A 217 -6.17 18.51 -3.11
N VAL A 218 -5.48 18.37 -1.98
CA VAL A 218 -5.08 19.48 -1.09
C VAL A 218 -3.64 19.89 -1.36
N LYS A 219 -3.38 21.19 -1.45
CA LYS A 219 -2.01 21.74 -1.51
C LYS A 219 -1.28 21.52 -0.19
N ILE A 220 -0.07 20.94 -0.25
CA ILE A 220 0.75 20.68 0.94
C ILE A 220 1.20 21.97 1.62
N SER A 221 1.44 23.02 0.84
CA SER A 221 1.74 24.37 1.34
C SER A 221 0.54 24.96 2.12
N SER A 222 -0.69 24.82 1.62
CA SER A 222 -1.89 25.23 2.34
C SER A 222 -2.06 24.46 3.65
N LEU A 223 -1.88 23.13 3.61
CA LEU A 223 -1.92 22.28 4.79
C LEU A 223 -0.90 22.70 5.86
N ALA A 224 0.33 23.03 5.46
CA ALA A 224 1.36 23.52 6.38
C ALA A 224 0.95 24.84 7.07
N ASN A 225 0.42 25.80 6.30
CA ASN A 225 -0.06 27.07 6.84
C ASN A 225 -1.22 26.87 7.83
N GLU A 226 -2.20 26.02 7.49
CA GLU A 226 -3.33 25.70 8.36
C GLU A 226 -2.86 25.05 9.66
N MET A 227 -1.91 24.10 9.59
CA MET A 227 -1.38 23.45 10.79
C MET A 227 -0.63 24.41 11.72
N ILE A 228 0.16 25.34 11.17
CA ILE A 228 0.83 26.40 11.94
C ILE A 228 -0.21 27.30 12.62
N THR A 229 -1.22 27.72 11.87
CA THR A 229 -2.31 28.58 12.37
C THR A 229 -3.11 27.90 13.49
N LEU A 230 -3.47 26.63 13.30
CA LEU A 230 -4.18 25.83 14.31
C LEU A 230 -3.35 25.58 15.57
N ALA A 231 -2.03 25.65 15.47
CA ALA A 231 -1.13 25.57 16.63
C ALA A 231 -0.97 26.91 17.38
N GLY A 232 -1.61 27.98 16.90
CA GLY A 232 -1.59 29.30 17.55
C GLY A 232 -0.49 30.24 17.08
N TYR A 233 0.18 29.93 15.96
CA TYR A 233 1.28 30.73 15.40
C TYR A 233 0.89 31.37 14.07
N VAL A 234 1.53 32.48 13.72
CA VAL A 234 1.40 33.17 12.42
C VAL A 234 2.42 32.60 11.41
N PRO A 235 1.98 31.95 10.31
CA PRO A 235 2.88 31.43 9.29
C PRO A 235 3.76 32.52 8.67
N GLN A 236 5.01 32.18 8.34
CA GLN A 236 6.03 33.08 7.77
C GLN A 236 6.48 34.25 8.67
N GLN A 237 5.91 34.41 9.87
CA GLN A 237 6.35 35.40 10.86
C GLN A 237 6.93 34.72 12.10
N GLU A 238 6.19 33.79 12.70
CA GLU A 238 6.62 33.05 13.89
C GLU A 238 7.19 31.67 13.53
N ILE A 239 6.62 31.03 12.51
CA ILE A 239 7.12 29.75 11.98
C ILE A 239 7.24 29.85 10.47
N GLU A 240 8.48 29.75 9.99
CA GLU A 240 8.81 29.74 8.56
C GLU A 240 8.38 28.42 7.90
N ILE A 241 7.89 28.49 6.66
CA ILE A 241 7.79 27.33 5.76
C ILE A 241 8.97 27.37 4.80
N LYS A 242 9.88 26.40 4.92
CA LYS A 242 11.06 26.24 4.07
C LYS A 242 10.81 25.22 2.97
N TYR A 243 11.07 25.62 1.73
CA TYR A 243 10.98 24.71 0.58
C TYR A 243 12.29 23.93 0.40
N THR A 244 12.21 22.60 0.41
CA THR A 244 13.39 21.71 0.38
C THR A 244 13.69 21.11 -0.99
N GLY A 245 12.80 21.30 -1.97
CA GLY A 245 12.88 20.64 -3.27
C GLY A 245 12.20 19.27 -3.27
N VAL A 246 11.91 18.79 -4.48
CA VAL A 246 11.31 17.47 -4.73
C VAL A 246 12.37 16.40 -4.51
N ARG A 247 12.02 15.33 -3.80
CA ARG A 247 12.92 14.20 -3.56
C ARG A 247 12.86 13.19 -4.71
N PRO A 248 13.89 12.35 -4.90
CA PRO A 248 13.86 11.30 -5.91
C PRO A 248 12.58 10.45 -5.84
N GLY A 249 11.99 10.22 -7.01
CA GLY A 249 10.77 9.44 -7.20
C GLY A 249 9.45 10.14 -6.86
N GLU A 250 9.45 11.31 -6.23
CA GLU A 250 8.21 12.01 -5.85
C GLU A 250 7.53 12.73 -7.02
N LYS A 251 6.21 12.60 -7.10
CA LYS A 251 5.38 13.37 -8.03
C LYS A 251 4.93 14.70 -7.44
N LEU A 252 4.75 15.72 -8.27
CA LEU A 252 4.07 16.94 -7.85
C LEU A 252 2.57 16.71 -7.65
N PHE A 253 1.96 15.92 -8.54
CA PHE A 253 0.54 15.61 -8.56
C PHE A 253 0.36 14.10 -8.66
N GLU A 254 -0.46 13.54 -7.78
CA GLU A 254 -0.83 12.13 -7.86
C GLU A 254 -2.05 11.97 -8.79
N GLU A 255 -2.09 10.87 -9.53
CA GLU A 255 -3.23 10.47 -10.36
C GLU A 255 -3.89 9.26 -9.68
N LEU A 256 -5.22 9.27 -9.56
CA LEU A 256 -5.94 8.10 -9.04
C LEU A 256 -6.12 7.02 -10.11
N VAL A 257 -5.98 7.38 -11.39
CA VAL A 257 -6.14 6.50 -12.57
C VAL A 257 -5.34 6.97 -13.77
N LEU A 258 -5.18 6.07 -14.74
CA LEU A 258 -4.70 6.41 -16.06
C LEU A 258 -5.78 7.08 -16.90
N SER A 259 -5.39 7.95 -17.83
CA SER A 259 -6.30 8.64 -18.75
C SER A 259 -7.06 7.71 -19.70
N ASN A 260 -6.61 6.46 -19.85
CA ASN A 260 -7.22 5.42 -20.67
C ASN A 260 -7.95 4.34 -19.85
N GLU A 261 -7.97 4.44 -18.52
CA GLU A 261 -8.73 3.52 -17.67
C GLU A 261 -10.20 3.98 -17.60
N GLU A 262 -11.12 3.09 -17.97
CA GLU A 262 -12.56 3.35 -17.83
C GLU A 262 -13.05 2.93 -16.44
N PHE A 263 -13.92 3.75 -15.85
CA PHE A 263 -14.54 3.47 -14.56
C PHE A 263 -15.95 2.90 -14.70
N ILE A 264 -16.26 1.96 -13.83
CA ILE A 264 -17.60 1.48 -13.55
C ILE A 264 -17.92 1.86 -12.12
N GLN A 265 -18.94 2.69 -11.92
CA GLN A 265 -19.41 3.03 -10.59
C GLN A 265 -19.99 1.77 -9.92
N THR A 266 -19.59 1.50 -8.67
CA THR A 266 -20.20 0.42 -7.89
C THR A 266 -21.52 0.89 -7.26
N LYS A 267 -22.17 0.05 -6.45
CA LYS A 267 -23.33 0.48 -5.66
C LYS A 267 -22.98 1.54 -4.61
N HIS A 268 -21.70 1.68 -4.25
CA HIS A 268 -21.25 2.71 -3.32
C HIS A 268 -20.73 3.94 -4.10
N PRO A 269 -21.17 5.17 -3.77
CA PRO A 269 -20.84 6.37 -4.55
C PRO A 269 -19.34 6.69 -4.56
N LYS A 270 -18.61 6.34 -3.49
CA LYS A 270 -17.16 6.58 -3.36
C LYS A 270 -16.27 5.40 -3.79
N ILE A 271 -16.82 4.37 -4.42
CA ILE A 271 -16.05 3.20 -4.85
C ILE A 271 -16.29 3.00 -6.33
N PHE A 272 -15.23 3.14 -7.11
CA PHE A 272 -15.22 2.89 -8.54
C PHE A 272 -14.41 1.64 -8.83
N ARG A 273 -14.85 0.85 -9.81
CA ARG A 273 -14.12 -0.30 -10.34
C ARG A 273 -13.51 0.07 -11.68
N LEU A 274 -12.26 -0.28 -11.91
CA LEU A 274 -11.60 -0.08 -13.20
C LEU A 274 -11.91 -1.24 -14.15
N LYS A 275 -12.16 -0.92 -15.42
CA LYS A 275 -12.06 -1.91 -16.49
C LYS A 275 -10.59 -2.25 -16.70
N THR A 276 -10.20 -3.45 -16.34
CA THR A 276 -8.81 -3.90 -16.44
C THR A 276 -8.52 -4.50 -17.81
N LYS A 277 -7.26 -4.39 -18.28
CA LYS A 277 -6.74 -5.10 -19.45
C LYS A 277 -6.77 -6.63 -19.24
N GLU A 278 -6.44 -7.40 -20.27
CA GLU A 278 -6.16 -8.83 -20.11
C GLU A 278 -4.99 -9.05 -19.14
N ALA A 279 -5.07 -10.13 -18.35
CA ALA A 279 -4.03 -10.50 -17.41
C ALA A 279 -2.98 -11.41 -18.07
N MET A 280 -1.79 -11.50 -17.47
CA MET A 280 -0.74 -12.38 -17.98
C MET A 280 -1.15 -13.85 -17.87
N ASP A 281 -0.74 -14.66 -18.85
CA ASP A 281 -0.90 -16.11 -18.78
C ASP A 281 -0.01 -16.72 -17.68
N GLU A 282 -0.26 -17.99 -17.37
CA GLU A 282 0.44 -18.69 -16.29
C GLU A 282 1.94 -18.82 -16.51
N LYS A 283 2.36 -19.15 -17.72
CA LYS A 283 3.77 -19.36 -18.03
C LYS A 283 4.52 -18.05 -17.92
N THR A 284 3.95 -16.97 -18.45
CA THR A 284 4.51 -15.62 -18.36
C THR A 284 4.62 -15.17 -16.90
N LEU A 285 3.55 -15.31 -16.11
CA LEU A 285 3.56 -14.99 -14.68
C LEU A 285 4.66 -15.74 -13.91
N LEU A 286 4.76 -17.06 -14.07
CA LEU A 286 5.76 -17.87 -13.38
C LEU A 286 7.19 -17.50 -13.78
N THR A 287 7.40 -17.23 -15.08
CA THR A 287 8.69 -16.81 -15.62
C THR A 287 9.13 -15.47 -15.02
N ILE A 288 8.24 -14.49 -15.04
CA ILE A 288 8.48 -13.16 -14.47
C ILE A 288 8.73 -13.24 -12.96
N ALA A 289 7.89 -13.97 -12.20
CA ALA A 289 8.04 -14.08 -10.76
C ALA A 289 9.39 -14.75 -10.38
N SER A 290 9.82 -15.74 -11.17
CA SER A 290 11.13 -16.39 -11.01
C SER A 290 12.29 -15.43 -11.31
N ARG A 291 12.24 -14.72 -12.44
CA ARG A 291 13.23 -13.70 -12.82
C ARG A 291 13.32 -12.59 -11.78
N LEU A 292 12.18 -12.08 -11.31
CA LEU A 292 12.11 -11.05 -10.29
C LEU A 292 12.75 -11.51 -8.98
N ARG A 293 12.49 -12.75 -8.56
CA ARG A 293 13.12 -13.33 -7.36
C ARG A 293 14.63 -13.42 -7.51
N ALA A 294 15.12 -13.96 -8.64
CA ALA A 294 16.55 -14.02 -8.90
C ALA A 294 17.20 -12.63 -8.95
N ALA A 295 16.53 -11.64 -9.55
CA ALA A 295 17.03 -10.27 -9.62
C ALA A 295 17.10 -9.61 -8.23
N VAL A 296 16.09 -9.84 -7.38
CA VAL A 296 16.09 -9.38 -5.99
C VAL A 296 17.21 -10.04 -5.19
N ASP A 297 17.35 -11.37 -5.26
CA ASP A 297 18.34 -12.12 -4.47
C ASP A 297 19.78 -11.77 -4.86
N ASN A 298 20.03 -11.45 -6.14
CA ASN A 298 21.36 -11.10 -6.67
C ASN A 298 21.64 -9.59 -6.73
N ASN A 299 20.67 -8.73 -6.36
CA ASN A 299 20.74 -7.28 -6.56
C ASN A 299 21.00 -6.88 -8.03
N ASP A 300 20.34 -7.57 -8.97
CA ASP A 300 20.46 -7.30 -10.41
C ASP A 300 19.48 -6.19 -10.84
N PHE A 301 19.94 -4.94 -10.75
CA PHE A 301 19.13 -3.76 -11.09
C PHE A 301 18.82 -3.67 -12.59
N ASP A 302 19.70 -4.17 -13.46
CA ASP A 302 19.47 -4.19 -14.91
C ASP A 302 18.30 -5.11 -15.24
N GLU A 303 18.24 -6.29 -14.61
CA GLU A 303 17.12 -7.21 -14.76
C GLU A 303 15.82 -6.64 -14.15
N LEU A 304 15.89 -5.93 -13.02
CA LEU A 304 14.72 -5.23 -12.46
C LEU A 304 14.17 -4.16 -13.43
N ASN A 305 15.04 -3.41 -14.11
CA ASN A 305 14.63 -2.45 -15.14
C ASN A 305 13.98 -3.14 -16.34
N LYS A 306 14.55 -4.26 -16.82
CA LYS A 306 13.95 -5.04 -17.93
C LYS A 306 12.57 -5.58 -17.57
N ILE A 307 12.42 -6.17 -16.39
CA ILE A 307 11.13 -6.68 -15.90
C ILE A 307 10.12 -5.53 -15.77
N THR A 308 10.56 -4.37 -15.27
CA THR A 308 9.71 -3.19 -15.13
C THR A 308 9.21 -2.71 -16.49
N ALA A 309 10.10 -2.57 -17.48
CA ALA A 309 9.72 -2.16 -18.84
C ALA A 309 8.79 -3.15 -19.54
N GLU A 310 8.87 -4.45 -19.20
CA GLU A 310 8.03 -5.50 -19.77
C GLU A 310 6.59 -5.46 -19.21
N ILE A 311 6.42 -5.14 -17.92
CA ILE A 311 5.13 -5.25 -17.21
C ILE A 311 4.44 -3.90 -17.02
N VAL A 312 5.23 -2.85 -16.85
CA VAL A 312 4.79 -1.49 -16.47
C VAL A 312 5.38 -0.52 -17.48
N ASP A 313 4.85 -0.57 -18.70
CA ASP A 313 5.30 0.21 -19.85
C ASP A 313 5.18 1.74 -19.66
N ASP A 314 4.37 2.17 -18.69
CA ASP A 314 4.16 3.57 -18.30
C ASP A 314 5.01 4.02 -17.10
N ALA A 315 5.94 3.17 -16.62
CA ALA A 315 6.90 3.53 -15.58
C ALA A 315 7.96 4.49 -16.12
N THR A 316 8.35 5.48 -15.30
CA THR A 316 9.38 6.47 -15.65
C THR A 316 10.62 6.42 -14.76
N VAL A 317 10.62 5.53 -13.76
CA VAL A 317 11.75 5.35 -12.85
C VAL A 317 12.82 4.46 -13.47
N GLU A 318 14.07 4.82 -13.25
CA GLU A 318 15.23 3.97 -13.50
C GLU A 318 15.70 3.40 -12.16
N ILE A 319 15.70 2.07 -12.05
CA ILE A 319 16.07 1.36 -10.83
C ILE A 319 17.59 1.22 -10.80
N SER A 320 18.22 1.73 -9.75
CA SER A 320 19.67 1.65 -9.58
C SER A 320 20.03 1.26 -8.15
N ALA A 321 21.31 0.98 -7.91
CA ALA A 321 21.79 0.79 -6.54
C ALA A 321 21.48 2.04 -5.71
N GLY A 322 20.78 1.86 -4.59
CA GLY A 322 20.38 2.95 -3.72
C GLY A 322 21.56 3.48 -2.89
N CYS A 323 21.76 2.93 -1.68
CA CYS A 323 22.92 3.29 -0.87
C CYS A 323 24.25 2.82 -1.51
N ASP A 324 25.25 3.70 -1.53
CA ASP A 324 26.62 3.33 -1.86
C ASP A 324 27.26 2.58 -0.68
N PHE A 325 27.66 1.33 -0.91
CA PHE A 325 28.30 0.46 0.09
C PHE A 325 29.83 0.48 0.00
N ARG A 326 30.41 1.37 -0.82
CA ARG A 326 31.87 1.51 -1.00
C ARG A 326 32.52 2.39 0.06
#